data_AF-A0A426UT42-F1
#
_entry.id   AF-A0A426UT42-F1
#
_cell.length_a   1.000
_cell.length_b   1.000
_cell.length_c   1.000
_cell.angle_alpha   90.00
_cell.angle_beta   90.00
_cell.angle_gamma   90.00
#
_symmetry.space_group_name_H-M   'P 1'
#
loop_
_entity.id
_entity.type
_entity.pdbx_description
1 polymer ?
#
loop_
_entity_poly.entity_id
_entity_poly.type
_entity_poly.pdbx_seq_one_letter_code
_entity_poly.pdbx_strand_id
1 'polypeptide(L)'
;MNADVVVIGAGIVGAACARALARAGLSVIVVDCGAPASATSARGEGNLLVSDKAPGPELDLALLASAHWPLLAAELADELSGDQGSSPHGGFPDIEYDRKGGIVVATTDAGAEPLRAFARSQAAVGVEIEQLTPADALSLEPHLNPAITAAVHYPQDAQLQPVVATEALLASARRAGVRVLANQEVVGAVRSGGRITGVRTTSGTIGAGAVVVAAGPWSGQVAAVLGADLPVRPRRGMVLVTARMPQRVFHKVYDGDYFGATQSADADLQTSSVVESTPGGTVLIGSSRQQIGFDDRLRVEVLAQVARRALRLFPFLEGTPVIRAYGGFRPYVPDHLPVIGEDHRDPGLWYATGHEGAGIGLAGVTGDLLCAQLTGTTPALDPAPFLPSRPSLAAHLKTDDAGPEADRSTPPRPQVEASAQRRPEADSLARSRPETGAFVQTRPEADSPARYRPEAADARSRSEMAADALSRGTVADSRSGGAGIETDVPAPPLPGPEASVQTRPEADRSTSYRPDAADGRSTAVRSADALNGGTA
;
A
#
# COMPACT_ATOMS: atom_id res chain seq x y z
N MET A 1 -10.05 7.15 29.59
CA MET A 1 -8.58 7.06 29.32
C MET A 1 -8.16 8.35 28.64
N ASN A 2 -6.93 8.83 28.85
CA ASN A 2 -6.44 10.04 28.20
C ASN A 2 -5.11 9.75 27.48
N ALA A 3 -4.87 10.46 26.39
CA ALA A 3 -3.63 10.48 25.62
C ALA A 3 -3.46 11.86 24.98
N ASP A 4 -2.28 12.17 24.44
CA ASP A 4 -2.09 13.37 23.63
C ASP A 4 -2.77 13.17 22.27
N VAL A 5 -2.64 11.97 21.69
CA VAL A 5 -3.21 11.61 20.40
C VAL A 5 -3.95 10.28 20.44
N VAL A 6 -5.12 10.24 19.82
CA VAL A 6 -5.80 8.99 19.46
C VAL A 6 -5.71 8.79 17.95
N VAL A 7 -5.20 7.63 17.52
CA VAL A 7 -5.15 7.22 16.10
C VAL A 7 -6.25 6.18 15.87
N ILE A 8 -7.13 6.43 14.90
CA ILE A 8 -8.22 5.53 14.51
C ILE A 8 -7.76 4.73 13.29
N GLY A 9 -7.47 3.45 13.49
CA GLY A 9 -6.97 2.51 12.49
C GLY A 9 -5.59 1.98 12.84
N ALA A 10 -5.46 0.66 12.92
CA ALA A 10 -4.23 -0.11 13.13
C ALA A 10 -3.75 -0.79 11.84
N GLY A 11 -4.03 -0.18 10.68
CA GLY A 11 -3.35 -0.47 9.42
C GLY A 11 -1.98 0.22 9.35
N ILE A 12 -1.25 0.01 8.25
CA ILE A 12 0.14 0.46 8.13
C ILE A 12 0.32 1.98 8.32
N VAL A 13 -0.62 2.80 7.82
CA VAL A 13 -0.54 4.26 7.95
C VAL A 13 -0.74 4.67 9.40
N GLY A 14 -1.77 4.12 10.07
CA GLY A 14 -2.00 4.38 11.48
C GLY A 14 -0.86 3.88 12.38
N ALA A 15 -0.26 2.74 12.04
CA ALA A 15 0.92 2.21 12.73
C ALA A 15 2.13 3.14 12.58
N ALA A 16 2.40 3.64 11.37
CA ALA A 16 3.47 4.60 11.11
C ALA A 16 3.26 5.93 11.85
N CYS A 17 2.03 6.49 11.81
CA CYS A 17 1.68 7.68 12.58
C CYS A 17 1.88 7.47 14.09
N ALA A 18 1.41 6.35 14.63
CA ALA A 18 1.54 6.05 16.04
C ALA A 18 3.02 5.90 16.47
N ARG A 19 3.84 5.22 15.65
CA ARG A 19 5.28 5.11 15.89
C ARG A 19 5.95 6.48 15.90
N ALA A 20 5.73 7.29 14.87
CA ALA A 20 6.36 8.61 14.73
C ALA A 20 5.99 9.53 15.91
N LEU A 21 4.69 9.64 16.22
CA LEU A 21 4.18 10.47 17.33
C LEU A 21 4.72 10.01 18.69
N ALA A 22 4.78 8.70 18.95
CA ALA A 22 5.32 8.18 20.20
C ALA A 22 6.83 8.41 20.33
N ARG A 23 7.60 8.27 19.24
CA ARG A 23 9.03 8.60 19.21
C ARG A 23 9.30 10.10 19.42
N ALA A 24 8.34 10.95 19.07
CA ALA A 24 8.37 12.38 19.38
C ALA A 24 7.96 12.71 20.84
N GLY A 25 7.70 11.69 21.67
CA GLY A 25 7.41 11.84 23.11
C GLY A 25 5.93 12.04 23.45
N LEU A 26 5.03 11.88 22.48
CA LEU A 26 3.58 11.98 22.72
C LEU A 26 3.01 10.66 23.25
N SER A 27 2.06 10.74 24.18
CA SER A 27 1.27 9.58 24.58
C SER A 27 0.21 9.28 23.50
N VAL A 28 0.23 8.05 22.96
CA VAL A 28 -0.64 7.64 21.85
C VAL A 28 -1.46 6.41 22.20
N ILE A 29 -2.75 6.45 21.85
CA ILE A 29 -3.63 5.28 21.83
C ILE A 29 -4.09 5.03 20.39
N VAL A 30 -3.87 3.82 19.89
CA VAL A 30 -4.41 3.35 18.62
C VAL A 30 -5.70 2.57 18.90
N VAL A 31 -6.76 2.85 18.15
CA VAL A 31 -8.05 2.18 18.24
C VAL A 31 -8.39 1.58 16.88
N ASP A 32 -8.78 0.31 16.83
CA ASP A 32 -9.22 -0.36 15.60
C ASP A 32 -10.48 -1.18 15.86
N CYS A 33 -11.42 -1.18 14.92
CA CYS A 33 -12.68 -1.93 15.04
C CYS A 33 -12.49 -3.45 14.85
N GLY A 34 -11.36 -3.89 14.30
CA GLY A 34 -11.01 -5.30 14.11
C GLY A 34 -9.63 -5.64 14.65
N ALA A 35 -9.05 -6.70 14.08
CA ALA A 35 -7.68 -7.09 14.38
C ALA A 35 -6.69 -6.14 13.65
N PRO A 36 -5.56 -5.79 14.28
CA PRO A 36 -4.51 -5.02 13.63
C PRO A 36 -4.05 -5.65 12.30
N ALA A 37 -3.61 -4.80 11.38
CA ALA A 37 -3.14 -5.19 10.03
C ALA A 37 -4.13 -5.97 9.14
N SER A 38 -5.36 -6.26 9.58
CA SER A 38 -6.21 -7.30 8.96
C SER A 38 -7.07 -6.85 7.76
N ALA A 39 -7.22 -5.54 7.56
CA ALA A 39 -8.02 -4.95 6.48
C ALA A 39 -7.17 -4.73 5.21
N THR A 40 -7.14 -3.51 4.66
CA THR A 40 -6.41 -3.18 3.42
C THR A 40 -4.94 -3.59 3.46
N SER A 41 -4.25 -3.42 4.59
CA SER A 41 -2.84 -3.83 4.76
C SER A 41 -2.61 -5.33 4.54
N ALA A 42 -3.59 -6.20 4.83
CA ALA A 42 -3.51 -7.64 4.57
C ALA A 42 -4.00 -8.06 3.17
N ARG A 43 -4.45 -7.10 2.35
CA ARG A 43 -5.01 -7.34 1.01
C ARG A 43 -4.23 -6.60 -0.08
N GLY A 44 -3.05 -6.10 0.24
CA GLY A 44 -2.12 -5.47 -0.71
C GLY A 44 -1.02 -6.42 -1.17
N GLU A 45 -0.34 -6.01 -2.23
CA GLU A 45 0.85 -6.65 -2.81
C GLU A 45 2.16 -6.23 -2.11
N GLY A 46 2.11 -5.17 -1.29
CA GLY A 46 3.29 -4.68 -0.58
C GLY A 46 4.22 -3.82 -1.42
N ASN A 47 3.65 -3.06 -2.37
CA ASN A 47 4.41 -2.33 -3.38
C ASN A 47 4.88 -0.96 -2.90
N LEU A 48 6.15 -0.65 -3.20
CA LEU A 48 6.82 0.63 -2.98
C LEU A 48 7.26 1.15 -4.36
N LEU A 49 6.43 1.98 -4.98
CA LEU A 49 6.58 2.31 -6.41
C LEU A 49 6.78 3.79 -6.64
N VAL A 50 7.67 4.12 -7.57
CA VAL A 50 7.75 5.42 -8.24
C VAL A 50 7.28 5.32 -9.69
N SER A 51 7.37 4.12 -10.28
CA SER A 51 7.06 3.85 -11.69
C SER A 51 5.63 4.15 -12.11
N ASP A 52 4.66 4.11 -11.19
CA ASP A 52 3.23 4.32 -11.48
C ASP A 52 2.73 5.75 -11.26
N LYS A 53 3.63 6.70 -10.91
CA LYS A 53 3.27 8.07 -10.52
C LYS A 53 3.75 9.09 -11.54
N ALA A 54 2.82 9.92 -11.99
CA ALA A 54 3.16 11.08 -12.82
C ALA A 54 3.89 12.14 -11.99
N PRO A 55 4.73 12.99 -12.62
CA PRO A 55 5.32 14.14 -11.94
C PRO A 55 4.28 14.98 -11.20
N GLY A 56 4.56 15.29 -9.92
CA GLY A 56 3.66 16.00 -9.04
C GLY A 56 3.79 15.56 -7.58
N PRO A 57 2.91 16.07 -6.69
CA PRO A 57 3.08 15.89 -5.25
C PRO A 57 3.14 14.42 -4.78
N GLU A 58 2.35 13.52 -5.38
CA GLU A 58 2.41 12.11 -5.01
C GLU A 58 3.76 11.48 -5.34
N LEU A 59 4.37 11.85 -6.49
CA LEU A 59 5.69 11.36 -6.87
C LEU A 59 6.77 11.92 -5.94
N ASP A 60 6.68 13.20 -5.55
CA ASP A 60 7.62 13.80 -4.60
C ASP A 60 7.60 13.05 -3.25
N LEU A 61 6.39 12.72 -2.78
CA LEU A 61 6.21 11.91 -1.57
C LEU A 61 6.73 10.48 -1.75
N ALA A 62 6.58 9.88 -2.92
CA ALA A 62 7.07 8.54 -3.23
C ALA A 62 8.59 8.48 -3.35
N LEU A 63 9.24 9.50 -3.92
CA LEU A 63 10.70 9.61 -3.96
C LEU A 63 11.29 9.73 -2.56
N LEU A 64 10.69 10.58 -1.70
CA LEU A 64 11.07 10.65 -0.28
C LEU A 64 10.88 9.30 0.41
N ALA A 65 9.76 8.62 0.14
CA ALA A 65 9.48 7.31 0.72
C ALA A 65 10.46 6.23 0.27
N SER A 66 10.86 6.23 -1.02
CA SER A 66 11.83 5.28 -1.57
C SER A 66 13.20 5.44 -0.91
N ALA A 67 13.63 6.68 -0.64
CA ALA A 67 14.85 6.96 0.13
C ALA A 67 14.72 6.60 1.62
N HIS A 68 13.52 6.71 2.19
CA HIS A 68 13.25 6.48 3.61
C HIS A 68 13.18 4.98 3.99
N TRP A 69 12.57 4.15 3.13
CA TRP A 69 12.32 2.74 3.45
C TRP A 69 13.54 1.90 3.84
N PRO A 70 14.70 2.00 3.15
CA PRO A 70 15.90 1.28 3.58
C PRO A 70 16.32 1.59 5.01
N LEU A 71 16.22 2.85 5.42
CA LEU A 71 16.56 3.30 6.78
C LEU A 71 15.54 2.76 7.78
N LEU A 72 14.25 2.91 7.49
CA LEU A 72 13.18 2.41 8.35
C LEU A 72 13.23 0.87 8.50
N ALA A 73 13.52 0.14 7.43
CA ALA A 73 13.67 -1.31 7.45
C ALA A 73 14.83 -1.74 8.36
N ALA A 74 15.99 -1.08 8.24
CA ALA A 74 17.14 -1.32 9.09
C ALA A 74 16.85 -0.98 10.56
N GLU A 75 16.22 0.17 10.84
CA GLU A 75 15.79 0.55 12.18
C GLU A 75 14.87 -0.49 12.81
N LEU A 76 13.85 -0.95 12.07
CA LEU A 76 12.91 -1.95 12.57
C LEU A 76 13.59 -3.30 12.82
N ALA A 77 14.51 -3.72 11.94
CA ALA A 77 15.28 -4.94 12.12
C ALA A 77 16.16 -4.86 13.38
N ASP A 78 16.90 -3.77 13.55
CA ASP A 78 17.77 -3.55 14.71
C ASP A 78 16.96 -3.47 16.01
N GLU A 79 15.88 -2.69 16.02
CA GLU A 79 14.99 -2.58 17.17
C GLU A 79 14.43 -3.96 17.54
N LEU A 80 13.86 -4.68 16.59
CA LEU A 80 13.09 -5.91 16.86
C LEU A 80 13.96 -7.19 16.94
N SER A 81 15.25 -7.11 16.60
CA SER A 81 16.21 -8.22 16.66
C SER A 81 16.30 -8.92 18.04
N GLY A 82 16.06 -8.17 19.11
CA GLY A 82 16.08 -8.66 20.50
C GLY A 82 14.86 -9.48 20.94
N ASP A 83 13.77 -9.53 20.15
CA ASP A 83 12.55 -10.28 20.49
C ASP A 83 12.68 -11.80 20.26
N GLN A 84 13.81 -12.39 20.65
CA GLN A 84 14.00 -13.85 20.77
C GLN A 84 13.15 -14.46 21.92
N GLY A 85 12.31 -13.66 22.58
CA GLY A 85 11.57 -14.02 23.78
C GLY A 85 10.36 -14.92 23.50
N SER A 86 10.45 -16.17 23.96
CA SER A 86 9.36 -17.15 24.17
C SER A 86 8.58 -17.68 22.95
N SER A 87 8.79 -17.17 21.74
CA SER A 87 8.26 -17.81 20.53
C SER A 87 9.12 -19.02 20.16
N PRO A 88 8.54 -20.24 20.01
CA PRO A 88 9.30 -21.43 19.60
C PRO A 88 9.85 -21.35 18.16
N HIS A 89 9.66 -20.23 17.46
CA HIS A 89 10.03 -20.02 16.05
C HIS A 89 11.06 -18.90 15.81
N GLY A 90 11.70 -18.37 16.85
CA GLY A 90 12.70 -17.28 16.72
C GLY A 90 12.10 -15.87 16.80
N GLY A 91 12.95 -14.86 16.55
CA GLY A 91 12.66 -13.42 16.70
C GLY A 91 11.55 -12.86 15.82
N PHE A 92 11.41 -11.53 15.79
CA PHE A 92 10.43 -10.86 14.92
C PHE A 92 10.67 -11.22 13.44
N PRO A 93 9.63 -11.61 12.66
CA PRO A 93 9.80 -12.03 11.28
C PRO A 93 10.32 -10.90 10.39
N ASP A 94 11.12 -11.26 9.38
CA ASP A 94 11.60 -10.31 8.38
C ASP A 94 10.40 -9.67 7.65
N ILE A 95 10.47 -8.35 7.46
CA ILE A 95 9.47 -7.59 6.69
C ILE A 95 9.58 -7.86 5.18
N GLU A 96 10.57 -8.64 4.74
CA GLU A 96 10.82 -9.02 3.35
C GLU A 96 11.04 -7.80 2.44
N TYR A 97 11.74 -6.77 2.95
CA TYR A 97 12.07 -5.59 2.14
C TYR A 97 13.04 -5.96 1.01
N ASP A 98 12.53 -5.94 -0.21
CA ASP A 98 13.20 -6.44 -1.41
C ASP A 98 13.26 -5.36 -2.47
N ARG A 99 14.47 -4.83 -2.72
CA ARG A 99 14.76 -3.82 -3.75
C ARG A 99 14.97 -4.45 -5.12
N LYS A 100 14.04 -5.31 -5.51
CA LYS A 100 14.10 -6.03 -6.78
C LYS A 100 13.86 -5.18 -8.02
N GLY A 101 13.51 -3.90 -7.88
CA GLY A 101 13.17 -3.02 -8.99
C GLY A 101 11.84 -3.35 -9.65
N GLY A 102 11.48 -2.52 -10.64
CA GLY A 102 10.28 -2.66 -11.44
C GLY A 102 10.59 -2.53 -12.92
N ILE A 103 9.87 -3.25 -13.77
CA ILE A 103 9.94 -3.14 -15.22
C ILE A 103 8.55 -2.86 -15.77
N VAL A 104 8.36 -1.72 -16.39
CA VAL A 104 7.11 -1.39 -17.09
C VAL A 104 7.30 -1.73 -18.57
N VAL A 105 6.39 -2.53 -19.13
CA VAL A 105 6.50 -3.02 -20.51
C VAL A 105 5.29 -2.60 -21.35
N ALA A 106 5.51 -2.28 -22.62
CA ALA A 106 4.44 -2.17 -23.60
C ALA A 106 4.44 -3.42 -24.50
N THR A 107 3.26 -3.90 -24.86
CA THR A 107 3.09 -5.05 -25.77
C THR A 107 2.61 -4.65 -27.16
N THR A 108 2.44 -3.35 -27.40
CA THR A 108 1.95 -2.79 -28.66
C THR A 108 2.80 -1.61 -29.10
N ASP A 109 2.92 -1.37 -30.40
CA ASP A 109 3.66 -0.22 -30.93
C ASP A 109 3.01 1.11 -30.49
N ALA A 110 1.68 1.12 -30.35
CA ALA A 110 0.93 2.27 -29.86
C ALA A 110 1.23 2.61 -28.39
N GLY A 111 1.52 1.62 -27.55
CA GLY A 111 1.89 1.82 -26.14
C GLY A 111 3.37 2.13 -25.91
N ALA A 112 4.25 1.86 -26.89
CA ALA A 112 5.69 1.97 -26.74
C ALA A 112 6.17 3.42 -26.50
N GLU A 113 5.81 4.36 -27.38
CA GLU A 113 6.25 5.75 -27.24
C GLU A 113 5.62 6.47 -26.03
N PRO A 114 4.31 6.30 -25.72
CA PRO A 114 3.73 6.82 -24.48
C PRO A 114 4.47 6.38 -23.22
N LEU A 115 4.86 5.10 -23.12
CA LEU A 115 5.66 4.59 -22.01
C LEU A 115 7.02 5.30 -21.94
N ARG A 116 7.75 5.40 -23.06
CA ARG A 116 9.07 6.07 -23.08
C ARG A 116 8.94 7.55 -22.73
N ALA A 117 7.91 8.24 -23.24
CA ALA A 117 7.66 9.64 -22.94
C ALA A 117 7.34 9.86 -21.45
N PHE A 118 6.50 9.00 -20.88
CA PHE A 118 6.19 9.04 -19.46
C PHE A 118 7.45 8.83 -18.60
N ALA A 119 8.25 7.81 -18.91
CA ALA A 119 9.51 7.56 -18.24
C ALA A 119 10.47 8.76 -18.31
N ARG A 120 10.60 9.42 -19.48
CA ARG A 120 11.40 10.65 -19.62
C ARG A 120 10.87 11.79 -18.76
N SER A 121 9.55 11.92 -18.62
CA SER A 121 8.94 12.95 -17.76
C SER A 121 9.25 12.71 -16.28
N GLN A 122 9.26 11.45 -15.84
CA GLN A 122 9.64 11.05 -14.49
C GLN A 122 11.14 11.27 -14.24
N ALA A 123 11.98 10.93 -15.23
CA ALA A 123 13.43 11.14 -15.15
C ALA A 123 13.81 12.60 -14.92
N ALA A 124 13.07 13.53 -15.55
CA ALA A 124 13.29 14.96 -15.41
C ALA A 124 13.07 15.50 -13.98
N VAL A 125 12.40 14.72 -13.12
CA VAL A 125 12.07 15.09 -11.72
C VAL A 125 12.68 14.13 -10.70
N GLY A 126 13.73 13.39 -11.07
CA GLY A 126 14.55 12.62 -10.13
C GLY A 126 14.20 11.14 -10.00
N VAL A 127 13.36 10.59 -10.89
CA VAL A 127 13.19 9.13 -10.97
C VAL A 127 14.33 8.51 -11.78
N GLU A 128 14.99 7.52 -11.20
CA GLU A 128 15.98 6.69 -11.88
C GLU A 128 15.27 5.77 -12.87
N ILE A 129 15.69 5.82 -14.13
CA ILE A 129 15.16 4.97 -15.19
C ILE A 129 16.27 4.41 -16.08
N GLU A 130 16.00 3.24 -16.65
CA GLU A 130 16.78 2.67 -17.73
C GLU A 130 15.83 2.22 -18.85
N GLN A 131 15.99 2.79 -20.05
CA GLN A 131 15.26 2.30 -21.21
C GLN A 131 15.93 1.02 -21.71
N LEU A 132 15.17 -0.07 -21.74
CA LEU A 132 15.69 -1.38 -22.12
C LEU A 132 15.41 -1.67 -23.59
N THR A 133 16.36 -2.34 -24.24
CA THR A 133 16.05 -3.08 -25.46
C THR A 133 15.26 -4.35 -25.10
N PRO A 134 14.54 -4.97 -26.06
CA PRO A 134 13.91 -6.26 -25.80
C PRO A 134 14.89 -7.35 -25.32
N ALA A 135 16.14 -7.32 -25.80
CA ALA A 135 17.18 -8.24 -25.37
C ALA A 135 17.58 -8.01 -23.90
N ASP A 136 17.77 -6.75 -23.49
CA ASP A 136 18.11 -6.42 -22.10
C ASP A 136 16.96 -6.77 -21.15
N ALA A 137 15.73 -6.49 -21.56
CA ALA A 137 14.53 -6.86 -20.80
C ALA A 137 14.41 -8.38 -20.62
N LEU A 138 14.69 -9.18 -21.66
CA LEU A 138 14.72 -10.64 -21.54
C LEU A 138 15.94 -11.16 -20.75
N SER A 139 17.02 -10.39 -20.67
CA SER A 139 18.15 -10.73 -19.79
C SER A 139 17.78 -10.53 -18.32
N LEU A 140 17.03 -9.48 -17.99
CA LEU A 140 16.54 -9.21 -16.64
C LEU A 140 15.33 -10.08 -16.25
N GLU A 141 14.46 -10.37 -17.22
CA GLU A 141 13.26 -11.21 -17.08
C GLU A 141 13.22 -12.31 -18.16
N PRO A 142 13.93 -13.43 -17.98
CA PRO A 142 14.03 -14.51 -18.98
C PRO A 142 12.72 -15.17 -19.38
N HIS A 143 11.67 -14.97 -18.60
CA HIS A 143 10.35 -15.55 -18.85
C HIS A 143 9.31 -14.53 -19.34
N LEU A 144 9.71 -13.27 -19.49
CA LEU A 144 8.89 -12.22 -20.09
C LEU A 144 8.51 -12.60 -21.52
N ASN A 145 7.35 -12.14 -21.96
CA ASN A 145 6.93 -12.26 -23.35
C ASN A 145 7.97 -11.60 -24.28
N PRO A 146 8.57 -12.35 -25.23
CA PRO A 146 9.58 -11.79 -26.13
C PRO A 146 9.01 -10.79 -27.14
N ALA A 147 7.69 -10.71 -27.30
CA ALA A 147 7.00 -9.79 -28.21
C ALA A 147 6.72 -8.41 -27.61
N ILE A 148 7.44 -7.98 -26.57
CA ILE A 148 7.34 -6.62 -26.05
C ILE A 148 7.89 -5.58 -27.05
N THR A 149 7.31 -4.40 -27.07
CA THR A 149 7.67 -3.29 -27.98
C THR A 149 8.47 -2.19 -27.27
N ALA A 150 8.34 -2.08 -25.96
CA ALA A 150 9.16 -1.23 -25.11
C ALA A 150 9.23 -1.79 -23.69
N ALA A 151 10.34 -1.49 -23.00
CA ALA A 151 10.50 -1.77 -21.58
C ALA A 151 11.30 -0.65 -20.92
N VAL A 152 10.94 -0.30 -19.69
CA VAL A 152 11.65 0.67 -18.85
C VAL A 152 11.85 0.06 -17.47
N HIS A 153 13.09 0.04 -17.01
CA HIS A 153 13.48 -0.44 -15.69
C HIS A 153 13.58 0.72 -14.69
N TYR A 154 13.04 0.48 -13.49
CA TYR A 154 12.94 1.40 -12.37
C TYR A 154 13.61 0.74 -11.14
N PRO A 155 14.89 1.01 -10.87
CA PRO A 155 15.63 0.38 -9.77
C PRO A 155 15.19 0.86 -8.38
N GLN A 156 14.44 1.96 -8.30
CA GLN A 156 13.89 2.51 -7.06
C GLN A 156 12.60 1.82 -6.58
N ASP A 157 11.98 0.99 -7.42
CA ASP A 157 10.81 0.20 -7.03
C ASP A 157 11.23 -0.96 -6.09
N ALA A 158 10.38 -1.25 -5.12
CA ALA A 158 10.63 -2.30 -4.13
C ALA A 158 9.34 -3.01 -3.70
N GLN A 159 9.51 -4.11 -2.95
CA GLN A 159 8.44 -4.84 -2.28
C GLN A 159 8.73 -5.02 -0.80
N LEU A 160 7.69 -5.24 -0.01
CA LEU A 160 7.78 -5.82 1.32
C LEU A 160 6.57 -6.71 1.61
N GLN A 161 6.62 -7.49 2.69
CA GLN A 161 5.46 -8.21 3.22
C GLN A 161 4.60 -7.21 4.04
N PRO A 162 3.42 -6.81 3.54
CA PRO A 162 2.70 -5.66 4.10
C PRO A 162 2.09 -5.89 5.49
N VAL A 163 1.72 -7.13 5.83
CA VAL A 163 1.22 -7.49 7.16
C VAL A 163 2.35 -7.45 8.18
N VAL A 164 3.49 -8.06 7.85
CA VAL A 164 4.66 -8.11 8.73
C VAL A 164 5.23 -6.71 8.94
N ALA A 165 5.33 -5.89 7.89
CA ALA A 165 5.74 -4.49 8.02
C ALA A 165 4.77 -3.67 8.89
N THR A 166 3.46 -3.90 8.77
CA THR A 166 2.46 -3.24 9.63
C THR A 166 2.64 -3.64 11.10
N GLU A 167 2.78 -4.95 11.36
CA GLU A 167 3.01 -5.45 12.72
C GLU A 167 4.37 -5.00 13.28
N ALA A 168 5.41 -4.86 12.45
CA ALA A 168 6.72 -4.35 12.87
C ALA A 168 6.60 -2.90 13.35
N LEU A 169 5.89 -2.06 12.61
CA LEU A 169 5.61 -0.68 13.01
C LEU A 169 4.80 -0.62 14.30
N LEU A 170 3.79 -1.48 14.47
CA LEU A 170 3.01 -1.55 15.71
C LEU A 170 3.83 -2.09 16.89
N ALA A 171 4.72 -3.05 16.67
CA ALA A 171 5.62 -3.58 17.70
C ALA A 171 6.61 -2.50 18.16
N SER A 172 7.23 -1.78 17.21
CA SER A 172 8.08 -0.62 17.49
C SER A 172 7.29 0.47 18.23
N ALA A 173 6.08 0.80 17.79
CA ALA A 173 5.21 1.76 18.49
C ALA A 173 4.90 1.32 19.94
N ARG A 174 4.57 0.05 20.17
CA ARG A 174 4.32 -0.49 21.53
C ARG A 174 5.56 -0.37 22.42
N ARG A 175 6.75 -0.61 21.88
CA ARG A 175 8.02 -0.39 22.61
C ARG A 175 8.24 1.07 22.98
N ALA A 176 7.75 2.00 22.16
CA ALA A 176 7.68 3.43 22.47
C ALA A 176 6.51 3.82 23.40
N GLY A 177 5.76 2.86 23.96
CA GLY A 177 4.69 3.10 24.94
C GLY A 177 3.28 3.22 24.36
N VAL A 178 3.09 3.01 23.06
CA VAL A 178 1.76 3.07 22.43
C VAL A 178 0.87 1.94 22.91
N ARG A 179 -0.39 2.28 23.23
CA ARG A 179 -1.44 1.29 23.55
C ARG A 179 -2.30 1.03 22.32
N VAL A 180 -2.43 -0.23 21.92
CA VAL A 180 -3.29 -0.65 20.79
C VAL A 180 -4.54 -1.33 21.33
N LEU A 181 -5.71 -0.75 21.04
CA LEU A 181 -7.03 -1.21 21.44
C LEU A 181 -7.76 -1.78 20.23
N ALA A 182 -7.58 -3.08 19.99
CA ALA A 182 -8.26 -3.81 18.92
C ALA A 182 -9.71 -4.14 19.29
N ASN A 183 -10.54 -4.43 18.27
CA ASN A 183 -11.97 -4.74 18.41
C ASN A 183 -12.78 -3.66 19.16
N GLN A 184 -12.40 -2.39 18.99
CA GLN A 184 -13.09 -1.24 19.55
C GLN A 184 -13.45 -0.28 18.43
N GLU A 185 -14.74 -0.17 18.13
CA GLU A 185 -15.24 0.76 17.12
C GLU A 185 -15.39 2.16 17.71
N VAL A 186 -14.96 3.18 16.97
CA VAL A 186 -15.24 4.58 17.28
C VAL A 186 -16.64 4.92 16.80
N VAL A 187 -17.49 5.37 17.73
CA VAL A 187 -18.93 5.62 17.51
C VAL A 187 -19.31 7.09 17.67
N GLY A 188 -18.34 7.98 17.89
CA GLY A 188 -18.55 9.43 17.83
C GLY A 188 -17.42 10.24 18.45
N ALA A 189 -17.48 11.56 18.25
CA ALA A 189 -16.50 12.49 18.80
C ALA A 189 -16.92 13.02 20.18
N VAL A 190 -15.92 13.33 21.02
CA VAL A 190 -16.06 14.19 22.19
C VAL A 190 -15.68 15.60 21.77
N ARG A 191 -16.50 16.59 22.14
CA ARG A 191 -16.28 17.99 21.78
C ARG A 191 -16.28 18.88 23.01
N SER A 192 -15.44 19.91 22.98
CA SER A 192 -15.43 21.00 23.96
C SER A 192 -14.95 22.28 23.30
N GLY A 193 -15.68 23.38 23.50
CA GLY A 193 -15.30 24.69 22.94
C GLY A 193 -15.16 24.71 21.41
N GLY A 194 -15.99 23.95 20.68
CA GLY A 194 -15.92 23.85 19.22
C GLY A 194 -14.77 22.97 18.67
N ARG A 195 -13.94 22.39 19.56
CA ARG A 195 -12.83 21.49 19.20
C ARG A 195 -13.21 20.03 19.46
N ILE A 196 -12.69 19.10 18.65
CA ILE A 196 -12.68 17.67 19.00
C ILE A 196 -11.60 17.43 20.07
N THR A 197 -12.01 16.83 21.19
CA THR A 197 -11.14 16.58 22.36
C THR A 197 -11.09 15.10 22.73
N GLY A 198 -11.45 14.22 21.80
CA GLY A 198 -11.41 12.78 21.99
C GLY A 198 -12.49 12.04 21.21
N VAL A 199 -12.63 10.75 21.51
CA VAL A 199 -13.58 9.84 20.86
C VAL A 199 -14.36 9.02 21.87
N ARG A 200 -15.60 8.68 21.52
CA ARG A 200 -16.37 7.60 22.15
C ARG A 200 -16.17 6.33 21.36
N THR A 201 -15.81 5.25 22.05
CA THR A 201 -15.74 3.90 21.49
C THR A 201 -16.84 3.02 22.06
N THR A 202 -17.01 1.83 21.51
CA THR A 202 -17.90 0.79 22.08
C THR A 202 -17.51 0.36 23.49
N SER A 203 -16.29 0.68 23.95
CA SER A 203 -15.77 0.30 25.28
C SER A 203 -15.57 1.50 26.21
N GLY A 204 -16.02 2.70 25.82
CA GLY A 204 -15.96 3.91 26.64
C GLY A 204 -15.26 5.09 25.95
N THR A 205 -15.00 6.13 26.73
CA THR A 205 -14.48 7.40 26.21
C THR A 205 -12.96 7.50 26.35
N ILE A 206 -12.31 8.00 25.30
CA ILE A 206 -10.89 8.31 25.26
C ILE A 206 -10.73 9.80 24.97
N GLY A 207 -10.22 10.56 25.95
CA GLY A 207 -9.86 11.96 25.77
C GLY A 207 -8.53 12.10 25.04
N ALA A 208 -8.43 13.07 24.12
CA ALA A 208 -7.21 13.36 23.36
C ALA A 208 -7.11 14.83 22.94
N GLY A 209 -5.89 15.36 22.84
CA GLY A 209 -5.63 16.68 22.27
C GLY A 209 -5.79 16.71 20.75
N ALA A 210 -5.53 15.57 20.09
CA ALA A 210 -5.75 15.34 18.67
C ALA A 210 -6.35 13.95 18.39
N VAL A 211 -7.21 13.87 17.39
CA VAL A 211 -7.82 12.63 16.87
C VAL A 211 -7.42 12.46 15.41
N VAL A 212 -6.62 11.45 15.10
CA VAL A 212 -6.13 11.14 13.75
C VAL A 212 -6.97 10.03 13.13
N VAL A 213 -7.63 10.30 12.01
CA VAL A 213 -8.35 9.30 11.22
C VAL A 213 -7.38 8.68 10.19
N ALA A 214 -6.99 7.43 10.45
CA ALA A 214 -6.17 6.59 9.59
C ALA A 214 -6.89 5.28 9.22
N ALA A 215 -8.22 5.35 9.08
CA ALA A 215 -9.12 4.21 8.91
C ALA A 215 -9.21 3.69 7.47
N GLY A 216 -8.20 3.98 6.63
CA GLY A 216 -8.13 3.52 5.24
C GLY A 216 -9.43 3.81 4.46
N PRO A 217 -9.97 2.83 3.71
CA PRO A 217 -11.20 3.02 2.92
C PRO A 217 -12.42 3.47 3.73
N TRP A 218 -12.43 3.23 5.04
CA TRP A 218 -13.52 3.61 5.95
C TRP A 218 -13.38 5.03 6.50
N SER A 219 -12.30 5.76 6.18
CA SER A 219 -12.06 7.10 6.72
C SER A 219 -13.20 8.09 6.46
N GLY A 220 -13.90 7.99 5.32
CA GLY A 220 -15.09 8.81 5.06
C GLY A 220 -16.26 8.49 6.00
N GLN A 221 -16.48 7.21 6.31
CA GLN A 221 -17.51 6.78 7.27
C GLN A 221 -17.14 7.17 8.71
N VAL A 222 -15.86 7.03 9.09
CA VAL A 222 -15.35 7.45 10.40
C VAL A 222 -15.46 8.97 10.57
N ALA A 223 -15.08 9.76 9.55
CA ALA A 223 -15.25 11.21 9.59
C ALA A 223 -16.72 11.60 9.81
N ALA A 224 -17.65 10.95 9.10
CA ALA A 224 -19.09 11.18 9.28
C ALA A 224 -19.58 10.84 10.70
N VAL A 225 -19.11 9.74 11.29
CA VAL A 225 -19.39 9.37 12.69
C VAL A 225 -18.85 10.41 13.67
N LEU A 226 -17.69 11.01 13.36
CA LEU A 226 -17.14 12.12 14.12
C LEU A 226 -17.90 13.43 13.86
N GLY A 227 -18.76 13.51 12.85
CA GLY A 227 -19.55 14.70 12.49
C GLY A 227 -18.87 15.62 11.48
N ALA A 228 -17.83 15.15 10.79
CA ALA A 228 -17.09 15.85 9.74
C ALA A 228 -17.36 15.24 8.36
N ASP A 229 -16.99 15.94 7.29
CA ASP A 229 -17.11 15.47 5.91
C ASP A 229 -15.73 15.24 5.28
N LEU A 230 -15.52 14.01 4.80
CA LEU A 230 -14.30 13.61 4.10
C LEU A 230 -14.67 12.69 2.92
N PRO A 231 -14.34 13.05 1.66
CA PRO A 231 -14.84 12.35 0.48
C PRO A 231 -14.03 11.09 0.13
N VAL A 232 -13.53 10.37 1.14
CA VAL A 232 -12.86 9.08 0.93
C VAL A 232 -13.89 8.01 0.59
N ARG A 233 -13.68 7.29 -0.52
CA ARG A 233 -14.54 6.21 -1.00
C ARG A 233 -13.74 4.93 -1.20
N PRO A 234 -14.35 3.74 -1.06
CA PRO A 234 -13.66 2.49 -1.35
C PRO A 234 -13.49 2.32 -2.87
N ARG A 235 -12.25 2.02 -3.28
CA ARG A 235 -11.94 1.55 -4.63
C ARG A 235 -11.44 0.12 -4.57
N ARG A 236 -12.20 -0.81 -5.14
CA ARG A 236 -11.95 -2.23 -5.02
C ARG A 236 -10.91 -2.72 -6.02
N GLY A 237 -10.03 -3.61 -5.59
CA GLY A 237 -9.20 -4.44 -6.46
C GLY A 237 -9.27 -5.92 -6.09
N MET A 238 -8.84 -6.77 -7.02
CA MET A 238 -8.69 -8.21 -6.82
C MET A 238 -7.29 -8.68 -7.22
N VAL A 239 -6.81 -9.71 -6.53
CA VAL A 239 -5.50 -10.32 -6.74
C VAL A 239 -5.68 -11.84 -6.85
N LEU A 240 -4.95 -12.45 -7.78
CA LEU A 240 -4.74 -13.89 -7.87
C LEU A 240 -3.40 -14.26 -7.25
N VAL A 241 -3.34 -15.42 -6.60
CA VAL A 241 -2.12 -15.98 -6.01
C VAL A 241 -1.89 -17.37 -6.55
N THR A 242 -0.74 -17.58 -7.17
CA THR A 242 -0.35 -18.88 -7.72
C THR A 242 0.06 -19.87 -6.62
N ALA A 243 0.06 -21.16 -6.94
CA ALA A 243 0.81 -22.16 -6.18
C ALA A 243 2.30 -21.79 -6.15
N ARG A 244 3.01 -22.28 -5.13
CA ARG A 244 4.46 -22.08 -5.04
C ARG A 244 5.16 -22.64 -6.28
N MET A 245 6.13 -21.89 -6.78
CA MET A 245 6.97 -22.26 -7.92
C MET A 245 8.41 -21.78 -7.71
N PRO A 246 9.40 -22.34 -8.44
CA PRO A 246 10.72 -21.73 -8.53
C PRO A 246 10.62 -20.27 -8.99
N GLN A 247 11.54 -19.42 -8.57
CA GLN A 247 11.54 -18.02 -8.97
C GLN A 247 11.67 -17.89 -10.49
N ARG A 248 10.69 -17.24 -11.11
CA ARG A 248 10.60 -17.02 -12.56
C ARG A 248 10.23 -15.59 -12.96
N VAL A 249 9.92 -14.76 -11.98
CA VAL A 249 9.68 -13.33 -12.09
C VAL A 249 10.69 -12.71 -11.14
N PHE A 250 11.54 -11.79 -11.60
CA PHE A 250 12.67 -11.28 -10.83
C PHE A 250 12.45 -9.84 -10.33
N HIS A 251 11.64 -9.07 -11.05
CA HIS A 251 11.27 -7.68 -10.83
C HIS A 251 9.74 -7.59 -10.75
N LYS A 252 9.23 -6.44 -10.33
CA LYS A 252 7.80 -6.14 -10.47
C LYS A 252 7.50 -5.76 -11.92
N VAL A 253 6.69 -6.54 -12.62
CA VAL A 253 6.41 -6.26 -14.04
C VAL A 253 5.01 -5.69 -14.24
N TYR A 254 4.95 -4.55 -14.92
CA TYR A 254 3.73 -3.80 -15.21
C TYR A 254 3.39 -3.82 -16.69
N ASP A 255 2.09 -3.95 -16.97
CA ASP A 255 1.54 -3.65 -18.29
C ASP A 255 1.38 -2.12 -18.47
N GLY A 256 2.27 -1.52 -19.26
CA GLY A 256 2.33 -0.10 -19.61
C GLY A 256 1.19 0.36 -20.53
N ASP A 257 0.36 -0.53 -21.07
CA ASP A 257 -0.90 -0.15 -21.73
C ASP A 257 -1.91 0.50 -20.72
N TYR A 258 -1.49 0.63 -19.45
CA TYR A 258 -2.13 1.32 -18.33
C TYR A 258 -2.17 2.86 -18.44
N PHE A 259 -1.22 3.52 -19.10
CA PHE A 259 -1.11 5.00 -19.04
C PHE A 259 -2.27 5.75 -19.69
N GLY A 260 -3.04 5.10 -20.57
CA GLY A 260 -4.27 5.66 -21.14
C GLY A 260 -5.51 5.52 -20.25
N ALA A 261 -5.48 4.64 -19.25
CA ALA A 261 -6.65 4.29 -18.44
C ALA A 261 -6.69 5.01 -17.08
N THR A 262 -5.58 5.56 -16.58
CA THR A 262 -5.51 6.18 -15.25
C THR A 262 -6.06 7.60 -15.16
N GLN A 263 -6.31 8.24 -16.30
CA GLN A 263 -6.87 9.60 -16.35
C GLN A 263 -8.38 9.65 -16.58
N SER A 264 -9.07 8.52 -16.76
CA SER A 264 -10.53 8.54 -16.87
C SER A 264 -11.19 8.48 -15.49
N ALA A 265 -12.06 9.46 -15.24
CA ALA A 265 -12.97 9.52 -14.09
C ALA A 265 -14.12 8.49 -14.18
N ASP A 266 -14.05 7.56 -15.14
CA ASP A 266 -15.13 6.61 -15.40
C ASP A 266 -15.20 5.53 -14.32
N ALA A 267 -16.43 5.24 -13.91
CA ALA A 267 -16.77 4.18 -12.96
C ALA A 267 -16.51 2.75 -13.50
N ASP A 268 -15.99 2.64 -14.73
CA ASP A 268 -15.76 1.40 -15.44
C ASP A 268 -14.55 0.62 -14.91
N LEU A 269 -14.58 -0.69 -15.12
CA LEU A 269 -13.52 -1.62 -14.71
C LEU A 269 -12.20 -1.28 -15.41
N GLN A 270 -11.26 -0.71 -14.66
CA GLN A 270 -9.88 -0.56 -15.09
C GLN A 270 -9.09 -1.78 -14.61
N THR A 271 -8.51 -2.52 -15.55
CA THR A 271 -7.59 -3.63 -15.27
C THR A 271 -6.18 -3.23 -15.71
N SER A 272 -5.20 -3.49 -14.86
CA SER A 272 -3.77 -3.46 -15.20
C SER A 272 -3.16 -4.76 -14.72
N SER A 273 -2.11 -5.25 -15.37
CA SER A 273 -1.36 -6.39 -14.82
C SER A 273 -0.12 -5.90 -14.11
N VAL A 274 -0.07 -6.22 -12.82
CA VAL A 274 1.14 -6.21 -11.98
C VAL A 274 1.40 -7.66 -11.63
N VAL A 275 2.55 -8.16 -12.04
CA VAL A 275 2.96 -9.55 -11.79
C VAL A 275 4.27 -9.52 -11.01
N GLU A 276 4.30 -10.25 -9.91
CA GLU A 276 5.43 -10.19 -8.99
C GLU A 276 5.55 -11.49 -8.19
N SER A 277 6.77 -11.94 -7.94
CA SER A 277 7.04 -13.05 -7.04
C SER A 277 7.35 -12.58 -5.62
N THR A 278 6.87 -13.36 -4.67
CA THR A 278 7.20 -13.24 -3.24
C THR A 278 8.32 -14.22 -2.85
N PRO A 279 9.11 -13.93 -1.79
CA PRO A 279 10.06 -14.90 -1.22
C PRO A 279 9.43 -16.25 -0.83
N GLY A 280 8.13 -16.26 -0.52
CA GLY A 280 7.36 -17.47 -0.26
C GLY A 280 7.12 -18.39 -1.47
N GLY A 281 7.61 -18.02 -2.67
CA GLY A 281 7.52 -18.78 -3.91
C GLY A 281 6.19 -18.62 -4.66
N THR A 282 5.24 -17.84 -4.13
CA THR A 282 4.01 -17.50 -4.84
C THR A 282 4.21 -16.29 -5.76
N VAL A 283 3.41 -16.21 -6.82
CA VAL A 283 3.29 -15.04 -7.68
C VAL A 283 1.96 -14.35 -7.39
N LEU A 284 2.02 -13.06 -7.07
CA LEU A 284 0.85 -12.20 -6.95
C LEU A 284 0.56 -11.58 -8.31
N ILE A 285 -0.71 -11.62 -8.69
CA ILE A 285 -1.18 -11.09 -9.97
C ILE A 285 -2.35 -10.18 -9.68
N GLY A 286 -2.08 -8.88 -9.70
CA GLY A 286 -3.08 -7.82 -9.68
C GLY A 286 -3.01 -7.00 -10.96
N SER A 287 -3.67 -5.84 -11.04
CA SER A 287 -4.77 -5.44 -10.18
C SER A 287 -5.95 -4.89 -10.99
N SER A 288 -7.13 -4.97 -10.40
CA SER A 288 -8.34 -4.31 -10.89
C SER A 288 -8.69 -3.09 -10.05
N ARG A 289 -9.52 -2.21 -10.61
CA ARG A 289 -10.08 -1.02 -9.96
C ARG A 289 -11.57 -0.92 -10.29
N GLN A 290 -12.42 -0.91 -9.27
CA GLN A 290 -13.88 -0.73 -9.39
C GLN A 290 -14.41 0.15 -8.27
N GLN A 291 -15.29 1.11 -8.60
CA GLN A 291 -15.96 1.97 -7.61
C GLN A 291 -17.40 1.47 -7.38
N ILE A 292 -17.53 0.35 -6.66
CA ILE A 292 -18.80 -0.34 -6.40
C ILE A 292 -19.17 -0.36 -4.91
N GLY A 293 -18.68 0.63 -4.15
CA GLY A 293 -18.81 0.63 -2.70
C GLY A 293 -18.00 -0.49 -2.03
N PHE A 294 -18.49 -0.95 -0.88
CA PHE A 294 -17.88 -2.03 -0.09
C PHE A 294 -18.35 -3.44 -0.49
N ASP A 295 -18.81 -3.66 -1.73
CA ASP A 295 -19.15 -5.00 -2.25
C ASP A 295 -17.88 -5.85 -2.37
N ASP A 296 -17.70 -6.86 -1.52
CA ASP A 296 -16.51 -7.70 -1.40
C ASP A 296 -16.58 -9.03 -2.18
N ARG A 297 -17.71 -9.33 -2.83
CA ARG A 297 -17.95 -10.60 -3.55
C ARG A 297 -16.99 -10.79 -4.72
N LEU A 298 -16.24 -11.89 -4.77
CA LEU A 298 -15.34 -12.17 -5.90
C LEU A 298 -16.09 -12.21 -7.23
N ARG A 299 -15.50 -11.68 -8.30
CA ARG A 299 -16.08 -11.65 -9.65
C ARG A 299 -15.15 -12.37 -10.61
N VAL A 300 -15.60 -13.53 -11.09
CA VAL A 300 -14.80 -14.41 -11.95
C VAL A 300 -14.40 -13.70 -13.24
N GLU A 301 -15.26 -12.84 -13.77
CA GLU A 301 -15.01 -12.09 -14.99
C GLU A 301 -13.83 -11.12 -14.82
N VAL A 302 -13.72 -10.48 -13.65
CA VAL A 302 -12.61 -9.58 -13.29
C VAL A 302 -11.32 -10.38 -13.13
N LEU A 303 -11.37 -11.49 -12.40
CA LEU A 303 -10.22 -12.39 -12.22
C LEU A 303 -9.73 -12.96 -13.56
N ALA A 304 -10.65 -13.34 -14.45
CA ALA A 304 -10.31 -13.81 -15.79
C ALA A 304 -9.63 -12.73 -16.63
N GLN A 305 -10.04 -11.46 -16.51
CA GLN A 305 -9.34 -10.36 -17.17
C GLN A 305 -7.93 -10.16 -16.61
N VAL A 306 -7.76 -10.17 -15.28
CA VAL A 306 -6.45 -10.08 -14.62
C VAL A 306 -5.53 -11.21 -15.08
N ALA A 307 -6.03 -12.45 -15.12
CA ALA A 307 -5.27 -13.59 -15.63
C ALA A 307 -4.87 -13.45 -17.10
N ARG A 308 -5.82 -13.05 -17.99
CA ARG A 308 -5.52 -12.85 -19.42
C ARG A 308 -4.44 -11.80 -19.64
N ARG A 309 -4.46 -10.70 -18.89
CA ARG A 309 -3.43 -9.66 -18.98
C ARG A 309 -2.08 -10.17 -18.48
N ALA A 310 -2.06 -10.94 -17.40
CA ALA A 310 -0.82 -11.53 -16.87
C ALA A 310 -0.18 -12.50 -17.87
N LEU A 311 -0.99 -13.27 -18.62
CA LEU A 311 -0.50 -14.15 -19.70
C LEU A 311 0.16 -13.37 -20.85
N ARG A 312 -0.22 -12.10 -21.08
CA ARG A 312 0.46 -11.26 -22.07
C ARG A 312 1.86 -10.84 -21.63
N LEU A 313 2.09 -10.72 -20.32
CA LEU A 313 3.40 -10.42 -19.75
C LEU A 313 4.24 -11.69 -19.62
N PHE A 314 3.64 -12.76 -19.10
CA PHE A 314 4.33 -14.01 -18.78
C PHE A 314 3.53 -15.21 -19.31
N PRO A 315 3.79 -15.65 -20.55
CA PRO A 315 3.09 -16.78 -21.15
C PRO A 315 3.21 -18.07 -20.35
N PHE A 316 4.30 -18.24 -19.59
CA PHE A 316 4.50 -19.43 -18.75
C PHE A 316 3.44 -19.60 -17.65
N LEU A 317 2.69 -18.54 -17.32
CA LEU A 317 1.58 -18.62 -16.36
C LEU A 317 0.43 -19.46 -16.92
N GLU A 318 0.43 -19.81 -18.20
CA GLU A 318 -0.52 -20.75 -18.79
C GLU A 318 -0.42 -22.11 -18.07
N GLY A 319 -1.54 -22.58 -17.52
CA GLY A 319 -1.60 -23.83 -16.75
C GLY A 319 -1.04 -23.73 -15.31
N THR A 320 -0.56 -22.57 -14.87
CA THR A 320 -0.12 -22.38 -13.48
C THR A 320 -1.31 -22.46 -12.52
N PRO A 321 -1.28 -23.33 -11.49
CA PRO A 321 -2.37 -23.41 -10.52
C PRO A 321 -2.51 -22.13 -9.71
N VAL A 322 -3.74 -21.65 -9.54
CA VAL A 322 -4.08 -20.57 -8.60
C VAL A 322 -4.61 -21.20 -7.31
N ILE A 323 -3.99 -20.88 -6.18
CA ILE A 323 -4.38 -21.43 -4.87
C ILE A 323 -5.31 -20.49 -4.09
N ARG A 324 -5.35 -19.22 -4.47
CA ARG A 324 -6.15 -18.20 -3.77
C ARG A 324 -6.47 -17.02 -4.69
N ALA A 325 -7.65 -16.44 -4.46
CA ALA A 325 -8.01 -15.12 -4.96
C ALA A 325 -8.57 -14.31 -3.79
N TYR A 326 -8.34 -13.01 -3.77
CA TYR A 326 -8.94 -12.13 -2.76
C TYR A 326 -9.21 -10.74 -3.33
N GLY A 327 -10.19 -10.06 -2.71
CA GLY A 327 -10.44 -8.64 -2.92
C GLY A 327 -9.86 -7.79 -1.79
N GLY A 328 -9.62 -6.52 -2.09
CA GLY A 328 -9.27 -5.48 -1.12
C GLY A 328 -9.84 -4.13 -1.54
N PHE A 329 -10.03 -3.23 -0.58
CA PHE A 329 -10.49 -1.87 -0.80
C PHE A 329 -9.35 -0.89 -0.56
N ARG A 330 -9.25 0.13 -1.42
CA ARG A 330 -8.29 1.22 -1.36
C ARG A 330 -9.00 2.52 -1.00
N PRO A 331 -8.42 3.40 -0.17
CA PRO A 331 -9.01 4.69 0.15
C PRO A 331 -8.82 5.66 -1.02
N TYR A 332 -9.82 5.76 -1.88
CA TYR A 332 -9.82 6.70 -3.00
C TYR A 332 -10.29 8.09 -2.55
N VAL A 333 -9.56 9.11 -2.98
CA VAL A 333 -9.93 10.52 -2.84
C VAL A 333 -10.14 11.08 -4.25
N PRO A 334 -11.14 11.95 -4.50
CA PRO A 334 -11.45 12.43 -5.85
C PRO A 334 -10.28 13.07 -6.63
N ASP A 335 -9.34 13.70 -5.93
CA ASP A 335 -8.16 14.34 -6.53
C ASP A 335 -6.91 13.44 -6.50
N HIS A 336 -7.06 12.16 -6.15
CA HIS A 336 -6.01 11.13 -6.13
C HIS A 336 -4.85 11.36 -5.15
N LEU A 337 -4.88 12.42 -4.34
CA LEU A 337 -3.84 12.72 -3.35
C LEU A 337 -4.26 12.27 -1.93
N PRO A 338 -3.32 11.76 -1.11
CA PRO A 338 -3.61 11.49 0.28
C PRO A 338 -4.00 12.78 1.03
N VAL A 339 -4.75 12.63 2.11
CA VAL A 339 -5.15 13.70 3.03
C VAL A 339 -4.35 13.53 4.30
N ILE A 340 -3.44 14.48 4.56
CA ILE A 340 -2.48 14.45 5.67
C ILE A 340 -2.45 15.82 6.35
N GLY A 341 -2.98 15.92 7.56
CA GLY A 341 -2.99 17.18 8.34
C GLY A 341 -4.28 17.44 9.11
N GLU A 342 -4.33 18.57 9.83
CA GLU A 342 -5.50 19.01 10.61
C GLU A 342 -6.64 19.48 9.70
N ASP A 343 -7.87 19.13 10.04
CA ASP A 343 -9.05 19.71 9.41
C ASP A 343 -9.25 21.14 9.91
N HIS A 344 -9.01 22.12 9.03
CA HIS A 344 -9.23 23.54 9.33
C HIS A 344 -10.68 23.88 9.74
N ARG A 345 -11.66 23.00 9.46
CA ARG A 345 -13.07 23.18 9.82
C ARG A 345 -13.42 22.57 11.18
N ASP A 346 -12.68 21.54 11.61
CA ASP A 346 -12.90 20.81 12.85
C ASP A 346 -11.58 20.73 13.65
N PRO A 347 -11.22 21.78 14.40
CA PRO A 347 -9.97 21.78 15.18
C PRO A 347 -9.86 20.55 16.08
N GLY A 348 -8.68 19.94 16.15
CA GLY A 348 -8.44 18.69 16.87
C GLY A 348 -8.71 17.42 16.05
N LEU A 349 -9.33 17.52 14.87
CA LEU A 349 -9.47 16.42 13.92
C LEU A 349 -8.33 16.44 12.90
N TRP A 350 -7.70 15.29 12.70
CA TRP A 350 -6.58 15.12 11.79
C TRP A 350 -6.81 13.93 10.88
N TYR A 351 -6.20 13.94 9.70
CA TYR A 351 -6.28 12.83 8.75
C TYR A 351 -4.89 12.32 8.38
N ALA A 352 -4.80 11.01 8.15
CA ALA A 352 -3.70 10.35 7.47
C ALA A 352 -4.29 9.18 6.67
N THR A 353 -4.86 9.49 5.50
CA THR A 353 -5.64 8.53 4.69
C THR A 353 -5.62 8.92 3.21
N GLY A 354 -6.27 8.13 2.36
CA GLY A 354 -6.48 8.51 0.96
C GLY A 354 -5.36 8.07 0.01
N HIS A 355 -4.41 7.26 0.49
CA HIS A 355 -3.24 6.82 -0.27
C HIS A 355 -3.51 5.84 -1.43
N GLU A 356 -4.78 5.59 -1.79
CA GLU A 356 -5.16 4.61 -2.81
C GLU A 356 -4.38 3.27 -2.72
N GLY A 357 -3.55 2.98 -3.74
CA GLY A 357 -2.71 1.79 -3.83
C GLY A 357 -1.30 1.97 -3.26
N ALA A 358 -0.91 3.20 -2.93
CA ALA A 358 0.43 3.57 -2.49
C ALA A 358 0.60 3.56 -0.95
N GLY A 359 -0.46 3.26 -0.20
CA GLY A 359 -0.46 3.37 1.27
C GLY A 359 0.62 2.55 1.99
N ILE A 360 1.04 1.40 1.43
CA ILE A 360 2.18 0.66 1.97
C ILE A 360 3.45 1.49 1.80
N GLY A 361 3.79 1.86 0.57
CA GLY A 361 5.01 2.59 0.27
C GLY A 361 5.07 3.98 0.92
N LEU A 362 3.95 4.68 1.09
CA LEU A 362 3.96 6.04 1.63
C LEU A 362 3.80 6.10 3.16
N ALA A 363 3.64 4.97 3.86
CA ALA A 363 3.26 4.94 5.27
C ALA A 363 4.25 5.67 6.19
N GLY A 364 5.54 5.34 6.11
CA GLY A 364 6.58 5.91 6.98
C GLY A 364 6.62 7.43 6.89
N VAL A 365 6.81 7.95 5.68
CA VAL A 365 6.87 9.40 5.43
C VAL A 365 5.56 10.13 5.73
N THR A 366 4.41 9.45 5.60
CA THR A 366 3.11 10.01 6.05
C THR A 366 3.10 10.18 7.57
N GLY A 367 3.62 9.20 8.30
CA GLY A 367 3.74 9.27 9.77
C GLY A 367 4.62 10.44 10.20
N ASP A 368 5.78 10.60 9.57
CA ASP A 368 6.72 11.69 9.87
C ASP A 368 6.15 13.06 9.50
N LEU A 369 5.51 13.18 8.33
CA LEU A 369 4.87 14.42 7.89
C LEU A 369 3.73 14.85 8.82
N LEU A 370 2.90 13.90 9.27
CA LEU A 370 1.84 14.17 10.25
C LEU A 370 2.44 14.58 11.61
N CYS A 371 3.46 13.85 12.07
CA CYS A 371 4.13 14.13 13.33
C CYS A 371 4.78 15.51 13.34
N ALA A 372 5.45 15.90 12.24
CA ALA A 372 6.07 17.21 12.11
C ALA A 372 5.05 18.35 12.24
N GLN A 373 3.91 18.24 11.53
CA GLN A 373 2.83 19.21 11.64
C GLN A 373 2.25 19.30 13.06
N LEU A 374 2.00 18.16 13.71
CA LEU A 374 1.37 18.13 15.04
C LEU A 374 2.31 18.66 16.14
N THR A 375 3.62 18.44 16.00
CA THR A 375 4.64 18.89 16.95
C THR A 375 5.24 20.26 16.63
N GLY A 376 4.87 20.85 15.49
CA GLY A 376 5.39 22.15 15.04
C GLY A 376 6.85 22.11 14.58
N THR A 377 7.37 20.94 14.19
CA THR A 377 8.71 20.80 13.61
C THR A 377 8.65 20.93 12.08
N THR A 378 9.77 21.31 11.45
CA THR A 378 9.83 21.50 10.00
C THR A 378 9.74 20.15 9.27
N PRO A 379 8.74 19.92 8.41
CA PRO A 379 8.64 18.68 7.65
C PRO A 379 9.68 18.63 6.53
N ALA A 380 10.10 17.42 6.14
CA ALA A 380 11.05 17.19 5.05
C ALA A 380 10.49 17.54 3.65
N LEU A 381 9.16 17.64 3.55
CA LEU A 381 8.44 17.95 2.32
C LEU A 381 7.28 18.90 2.64
N ASP A 382 6.95 19.79 1.68
CA ASP A 382 5.87 20.76 1.85
C ASP A 382 4.52 20.05 2.06
N PRO A 383 3.84 20.22 3.21
CA PRO A 383 2.56 19.55 3.47
C PRO A 383 1.41 20.13 2.65
N ALA A 384 1.53 21.33 2.09
CA ALA A 384 0.42 22.07 1.47
C ALA A 384 -0.40 21.26 0.44
N PRO A 385 0.22 20.45 -0.46
CA PRO A 385 -0.52 19.63 -1.41
C PRO A 385 -1.37 18.52 -0.79
N PHE A 386 -1.17 18.16 0.48
CA PHE A 386 -1.85 17.06 1.16
C PHE A 386 -2.81 17.53 2.26
N LEU A 387 -2.81 18.82 2.59
CA LEU A 387 -3.68 19.37 3.63
C LEU A 387 -5.17 19.21 3.26
N PRO A 388 -6.07 19.04 4.25
CA PRO A 388 -7.51 19.05 4.01
C PRO A 388 -8.03 20.37 3.41
N SER A 389 -7.31 21.46 3.60
CA SER A 389 -7.64 22.80 3.08
C SER A 389 -7.20 23.03 1.62
N ARG A 390 -6.55 22.05 0.99
CA ARG A 390 -6.05 22.22 -0.38
C ARG A 390 -7.21 22.49 -1.37
N PRO A 391 -7.00 23.34 -2.40
CA PRO A 391 -8.06 23.70 -3.34
C PRO A 391 -8.69 22.51 -4.09
N SER A 392 -7.88 21.51 -4.45
CA SER A 392 -8.35 20.33 -5.19
C SER A 392 -9.32 19.46 -4.40
N LEU A 393 -9.20 19.41 -3.07
CA LEU A 393 -10.14 18.68 -2.21
C LEU A 393 -11.40 19.49 -1.92
N ALA A 394 -11.27 20.81 -1.77
CA ALA A 394 -12.37 21.71 -1.41
C ALA A 394 -13.57 21.59 -2.36
N ALA A 395 -13.34 21.36 -3.65
CA ALA A 395 -14.39 21.16 -4.65
C ALA A 395 -15.27 19.91 -4.41
N HIS A 396 -14.84 19.00 -3.53
CA HIS A 396 -15.53 17.73 -3.24
C HIS A 396 -16.06 17.64 -1.80
N LEU A 397 -15.79 18.66 -0.98
CA LEU A 397 -16.35 18.78 0.36
C LEU A 397 -17.77 19.31 0.25
N LYS A 398 -18.68 18.81 1.09
CA LYS A 398 -20.01 19.42 1.23
C LYS A 398 -19.85 20.87 1.70
N THR A 399 -20.50 21.81 1.03
CA THR A 399 -20.65 23.17 1.53
C THR A 399 -21.68 23.17 2.66
N ASP A 400 -21.45 23.96 3.71
CA ASP A 400 -22.36 24.14 4.84
C ASP A 400 -23.65 24.91 4.47
N ASP A 401 -24.24 24.64 3.30
CA ASP A 401 -25.59 25.09 2.96
C ASP A 401 -26.61 24.12 3.59
N ALA A 402 -26.63 24.08 4.92
CA ALA A 402 -27.75 23.57 5.70
C ALA A 402 -28.10 24.62 6.77
N GLY A 403 -29.27 25.24 6.60
CA GLY A 403 -29.86 26.21 7.54
C GLY A 403 -30.05 25.66 8.97
N PRO A 404 -30.58 26.50 9.88
CA PRO A 404 -30.35 26.37 11.32
C PRO A 404 -30.97 25.11 11.92
N GLU A 405 -30.16 24.47 12.79
CA GLU A 405 -30.48 23.50 13.85
C GLU A 405 -31.83 22.76 13.78
N ALA A 406 -31.79 21.52 13.29
CA ALA A 406 -32.72 20.48 13.72
C ALA A 406 -31.92 19.38 14.46
N ASP A 407 -32.22 19.27 15.76
CA ASP A 407 -31.90 18.22 16.73
C ASP A 407 -31.13 16.99 16.19
N ARG A 408 -29.82 16.96 16.46
CA ARG A 408 -28.91 15.83 16.16
C ARG A 408 -28.84 14.81 17.31
N SER A 409 -29.94 14.57 18.03
CA SER A 409 -30.02 13.45 18.98
C SER A 409 -30.67 12.23 18.33
N THR A 410 -29.82 11.36 17.75
CA THR A 410 -29.98 9.88 17.59
C THR A 410 -29.30 9.42 16.29
N PRO A 411 -28.19 8.67 16.34
CA PRO A 411 -27.62 8.05 15.14
C PRO A 411 -28.52 6.89 14.67
N PRO A 412 -28.76 6.71 13.37
CA PRO A 412 -29.44 5.53 12.85
C PRO A 412 -28.57 4.29 13.10
N ARG A 413 -29.18 3.21 13.60
CA ARG A 413 -28.50 1.92 13.81
C ARG A 413 -28.07 1.33 12.47
N PRO A 414 -26.83 0.84 12.33
CA PRO A 414 -26.46 0.02 11.18
C PRO A 414 -27.20 -1.33 11.27
N GLN A 415 -28.02 -1.63 10.27
CA GLN A 415 -28.58 -2.98 10.10
C GLN A 415 -27.48 -3.90 9.59
N VAL A 416 -26.91 -4.70 10.49
CA VAL A 416 -26.14 -5.88 10.12
C VAL A 416 -27.17 -6.97 9.81
N GLU A 417 -27.54 -7.14 8.55
CA GLU A 417 -28.30 -8.32 8.14
C GLU A 417 -27.37 -9.53 8.05
N ALA A 418 -27.57 -10.46 8.97
CA ALA A 418 -26.97 -11.79 8.93
C ALA A 418 -27.46 -12.54 7.69
N SER A 419 -26.52 -12.94 6.82
CA SER A 419 -26.77 -13.72 5.61
C SER A 419 -27.17 -15.16 5.96
N ALA A 420 -28.47 -15.42 6.12
CA ALA A 420 -29.02 -16.77 6.14
C ALA A 420 -29.11 -17.32 4.70
N GLN A 421 -28.43 -18.44 4.48
CA GLN A 421 -28.47 -19.22 3.25
C GLN A 421 -29.91 -19.62 2.88
N ARG A 422 -30.38 -19.23 1.69
CA ARG A 422 -31.53 -19.87 1.02
C ARG A 422 -31.07 -20.50 -0.29
N ARG A 423 -31.39 -21.78 -0.46
CA ARG A 423 -31.22 -22.55 -1.70
C ARG A 423 -32.20 -22.02 -2.77
N PRO A 424 -31.83 -22.00 -4.06
CA PRO A 424 -32.79 -21.70 -5.12
C PRO A 424 -33.52 -22.98 -5.56
N GLU A 425 -34.85 -22.93 -5.52
CA GLU A 425 -35.71 -23.80 -6.32
C GLU A 425 -35.87 -23.22 -7.73
N ALA A 426 -36.11 -24.13 -8.68
CA ALA A 426 -36.16 -23.88 -10.12
C ALA A 426 -37.56 -23.50 -10.60
N ASP A 427 -37.65 -22.56 -11.55
CA ASP A 427 -38.63 -22.51 -12.65
C ASP A 427 -38.22 -21.36 -13.60
N SER A 428 -37.82 -21.61 -14.86
CA SER A 428 -38.58 -21.98 -16.06
C SER A 428 -39.00 -20.77 -16.93
N LEU A 429 -38.32 -20.70 -18.09
CA LEU A 429 -38.74 -20.22 -19.43
C LEU A 429 -39.68 -18.99 -19.56
N ALA A 430 -39.15 -17.91 -20.14
CA ALA A 430 -39.84 -17.19 -21.23
C ALA A 430 -38.84 -16.47 -22.15
N ARG A 431 -38.97 -16.71 -23.45
CA ARG A 431 -38.26 -16.05 -24.57
C ARG A 431 -39.07 -14.86 -25.06
N SER A 432 -38.43 -13.73 -25.40
CA SER A 432 -38.80 -12.92 -26.57
C SER A 432 -37.68 -11.94 -26.96
N ARG A 433 -37.73 -11.54 -28.24
CA ARG A 433 -36.67 -11.11 -29.16
C ARG A 433 -36.51 -9.55 -29.22
N PRO A 434 -35.55 -9.02 -30.03
CA PRO A 434 -34.90 -7.72 -29.80
C PRO A 434 -35.56 -6.56 -30.54
N GLU A 435 -35.35 -5.34 -30.05
CA GLU A 435 -35.63 -4.12 -30.80
C GLU A 435 -34.32 -3.41 -31.19
N THR A 436 -34.20 -3.22 -32.50
CA THR A 436 -33.32 -2.33 -33.23
C THR A 436 -33.69 -0.87 -32.98
N GLY A 437 -32.73 -0.03 -32.63
CA GLY A 437 -32.91 1.43 -32.53
C GLY A 437 -31.65 2.15 -33.03
N ALA A 438 -31.82 2.95 -34.07
CA ALA A 438 -30.78 3.48 -34.92
C ALA A 438 -29.93 4.60 -34.27
N PHE A 439 -28.70 4.71 -34.77
CA PHE A 439 -27.79 5.82 -34.59
C PHE A 439 -28.42 7.14 -35.07
N VAL A 440 -28.36 8.18 -34.23
CA VAL A 440 -28.44 9.58 -34.66
C VAL A 440 -27.22 10.30 -34.10
N GLN A 441 -26.47 10.88 -35.02
CA GLN A 441 -25.21 11.57 -34.82
C GLN A 441 -25.51 13.07 -34.69
N THR A 442 -25.17 13.69 -33.57
CA THR A 442 -25.19 15.16 -33.43
C THR A 442 -23.89 15.63 -32.79
N ARG A 443 -23.10 16.38 -33.56
CA ARG A 443 -21.96 17.20 -33.08
C ARG A 443 -22.50 18.45 -32.37
N PRO A 444 -21.75 18.98 -31.40
CA PRO A 444 -21.24 20.36 -31.49
C PRO A 444 -19.72 20.37 -31.24
N GLU A 445 -18.93 20.89 -32.18
CA GLU A 445 -18.42 22.28 -32.21
C GLU A 445 -17.37 22.57 -31.13
N ALA A 446 -16.19 22.93 -31.64
CA ALA A 446 -14.94 23.10 -30.94
C ALA A 446 -14.80 24.53 -30.45
N ASP A 447 -14.28 24.70 -29.23
CA ASP A 447 -13.63 25.94 -28.81
C ASP A 447 -12.17 25.66 -28.46
N SER A 448 -11.29 26.47 -29.03
CA SER A 448 -9.83 26.35 -28.93
C SER A 448 -9.29 26.96 -27.62
N PRO A 449 -8.12 26.50 -27.14
CA PRO A 449 -7.62 26.82 -25.81
C PRO A 449 -6.88 28.17 -25.73
N ALA A 450 -7.06 28.85 -24.59
CA ALA A 450 -6.30 30.03 -24.21
C ALA A 450 -4.83 29.68 -23.91
N ARG A 451 -3.93 30.47 -24.49
CA ARG A 451 -2.47 30.34 -24.39
C ARG A 451 -1.98 30.77 -23.01
N TYR A 452 -1.22 29.91 -22.34
CA TYR A 452 -0.36 30.28 -21.22
C TYR A 452 1.10 30.29 -21.68
N ARG A 453 1.80 31.41 -21.48
CA ARG A 453 3.24 31.57 -21.70
C ARG A 453 3.96 31.30 -20.38
N PRO A 454 5.05 30.52 -20.34
CA PRO A 454 5.91 30.47 -19.16
C PRO A 454 6.96 31.58 -19.25
N GLU A 455 7.11 32.35 -18.18
CA GLU A 455 8.30 33.15 -17.92
C GLU A 455 9.41 32.23 -17.40
N ALA A 456 10.58 32.34 -18.03
CA ALA A 456 11.78 31.63 -17.67
C ALA A 456 12.42 32.27 -16.43
N ALA A 457 12.73 31.45 -15.42
CA ALA A 457 13.66 31.82 -14.36
C ALA A 457 14.70 30.71 -14.18
N ASP A 458 15.93 31.14 -14.43
CA ASP A 458 17.26 30.53 -14.32
C ASP A 458 17.43 29.29 -13.43
N ALA A 459 17.96 28.23 -14.04
CA ALA A 459 18.44 27.03 -13.38
C ALA A 459 19.97 27.07 -13.28
N ARG A 460 20.51 27.54 -12.15
CA ARG A 460 21.86 27.20 -11.68
C ARG A 460 21.90 27.14 -10.16
N SER A 461 22.52 26.08 -9.64
CA SER A 461 22.88 25.83 -8.24
C SER A 461 21.78 25.34 -7.29
N ARG A 462 21.46 24.03 -7.35
CA ARG A 462 20.85 23.26 -6.25
C ARG A 462 21.37 21.81 -6.20
N SER A 463 22.65 21.59 -6.51
CA SER A 463 23.27 20.26 -6.45
C SER A 463 24.34 20.10 -5.36
N GLU A 464 24.55 21.10 -4.50
CA GLU A 464 25.62 21.05 -3.47
C GLU A 464 25.16 21.29 -2.01
N MET A 465 23.86 21.45 -1.75
CA MET A 465 23.37 21.74 -0.37
C MET A 465 22.70 20.57 0.36
N ALA A 466 22.55 19.39 -0.27
CA ALA A 466 21.92 18.22 0.36
C ALA A 466 22.90 17.26 1.06
N ALA A 467 24.21 17.47 0.92
CA ALA A 467 25.24 16.55 1.45
C ALA A 467 25.87 17.02 2.79
N ASP A 468 25.58 18.23 3.27
CA ASP A 468 26.32 18.82 4.42
C ASP A 468 25.47 19.01 5.70
N ALA A 469 24.19 18.60 5.68
CA ALA A 469 23.27 18.80 6.81
C ALA A 469 23.12 17.58 7.75
N LEU A 470 23.83 16.48 7.50
CA LEU A 470 23.78 15.24 8.31
C LEU A 470 25.08 14.92 9.07
N SER A 471 26.05 15.83 9.10
CA SER A 471 27.17 15.75 10.03
C SER A 471 27.36 17.11 10.71
N ARG A 472 26.98 17.19 12.00
CA ARG A 472 27.48 18.09 13.05
C ARG A 472 26.36 18.36 14.05
N GLY A 473 26.47 17.73 15.22
CA GLY A 473 25.55 17.98 16.32
C GLY A 473 25.94 17.28 17.61
N THR A 474 27.17 17.47 18.10
CA THR A 474 27.44 17.25 19.53
C THR A 474 28.55 18.13 20.08
N VAL A 475 28.15 18.87 21.11
CA VAL A 475 28.88 19.38 22.29
C VAL A 475 29.73 20.64 22.15
N ALA A 476 29.28 21.64 22.92
CA ALA A 476 29.92 22.90 23.20
C ALA A 476 31.15 22.75 24.11
N ASP A 477 32.12 23.60 23.81
CA ASP A 477 33.45 23.76 24.38
C ASP A 477 33.44 24.36 25.80
N SER A 478 34.39 23.93 26.63
CA SER A 478 34.92 24.79 27.69
C SER A 478 36.41 24.50 27.97
N ARG A 479 37.22 25.49 27.63
CA ARG A 479 38.42 26.02 28.32
C ARG A 479 39.79 25.37 28.06
N SER A 480 40.58 26.20 27.37
CA SER A 480 41.94 26.67 27.72
C SER A 480 43.13 25.71 27.63
N GLY A 481 44.08 26.10 26.78
CA GLY A 481 45.49 26.12 27.15
C GLY A 481 46.44 25.27 26.31
N GLY A 482 47.22 25.96 25.47
CA GLY A 482 48.68 25.82 25.48
C GLY A 482 49.34 24.70 24.67
N ALA A 483 50.26 25.15 23.80
CA ALA A 483 51.51 24.51 23.37
C ALA A 483 51.43 23.24 22.50
N GLY A 484 52.09 23.33 21.34
CA GLY A 484 52.22 22.24 20.39
C GLY A 484 53.23 21.17 20.79
N ILE A 485 53.33 20.16 19.92
CA ILE A 485 54.51 19.34 19.59
C ILE A 485 54.10 18.51 18.35
N GLU A 486 54.97 18.54 17.32
CA GLU A 486 54.97 17.63 16.18
C GLU A 486 55.17 16.18 16.63
N THR A 487 54.43 15.24 16.04
CA THR A 487 54.95 13.88 15.79
C THR A 487 54.34 13.31 14.51
N ASP A 488 55.22 13.03 13.56
CA ASP A 488 55.05 12.15 12.41
C ASP A 488 54.81 10.70 12.85
N VAL A 489 54.10 9.89 12.03
CA VAL A 489 54.26 8.43 11.75
C VAL A 489 53.01 7.85 11.05
N PRO A 490 53.13 6.86 10.14
CA PRO A 490 52.51 6.86 8.82
C PRO A 490 51.35 5.87 8.61
N ALA A 491 50.72 5.99 7.43
CA ALA A 491 49.62 5.15 6.93
C ALA A 491 50.00 3.67 6.70
N PRO A 492 49.07 2.71 6.94
CA PRO A 492 49.27 1.30 6.61
C PRO A 492 48.91 1.00 5.13
N PRO A 493 49.51 -0.06 4.53
CA PRO A 493 49.43 -0.31 3.09
C PRO A 493 48.20 -1.14 2.67
N LEU A 494 47.77 -0.93 1.43
CA LEU A 494 46.81 -1.76 0.69
C LEU A 494 47.46 -3.08 0.24
N PRO A 495 46.75 -4.22 0.29
CA PRO A 495 47.14 -5.41 -0.47
C PRO A 495 46.41 -5.48 -1.82
N GLY A 496 47.20 -5.65 -2.89
CA GLY A 496 46.74 -6.02 -4.23
C GLY A 496 46.48 -7.54 -4.38
N PRO A 497 46.02 -7.97 -5.58
CA PRO A 497 45.32 -9.24 -5.78
C PRO A 497 46.24 -10.37 -6.25
N GLU A 498 45.93 -11.63 -5.89
CA GLU A 498 46.02 -12.79 -6.78
C GLU A 498 45.43 -14.07 -6.16
N ALA A 499 45.13 -15.01 -7.05
CA ALA A 499 44.12 -16.06 -7.00
C ALA A 499 44.39 -17.27 -6.07
N SER A 500 43.32 -17.96 -5.68
CA SER A 500 43.24 -19.42 -5.84
C SER A 500 41.81 -19.93 -5.63
N VAL A 501 41.26 -20.46 -6.72
CA VAL A 501 40.05 -21.28 -6.78
C VAL A 501 40.36 -22.62 -6.10
N GLN A 502 39.61 -22.97 -5.05
CA GLN A 502 39.51 -24.34 -4.56
C GLN A 502 38.06 -24.79 -4.65
N THR A 503 37.84 -25.65 -5.64
CA THR A 503 36.64 -26.47 -5.83
C THR A 503 36.47 -27.42 -4.64
N ARG A 504 35.26 -27.44 -4.05
CA ARG A 504 34.82 -28.52 -3.15
C ARG A 504 33.88 -29.46 -3.92
N PRO A 505 33.98 -30.79 -3.69
CA PRO A 505 33.31 -31.78 -4.51
C PRO A 505 31.81 -31.90 -4.20
N GLU A 506 31.04 -32.12 -5.26
CA GLU A 506 29.65 -32.55 -5.26
C GLU A 506 29.50 -33.89 -4.54
N ALA A 507 28.59 -33.94 -3.56
CA ALA A 507 28.12 -35.18 -2.98
C ALA A 507 26.82 -35.60 -3.68
N ASP A 508 26.97 -36.56 -4.57
CA ASP A 508 25.93 -37.36 -5.19
C ASP A 508 25.04 -38.01 -4.11
N ARG A 509 23.74 -37.68 -4.11
CA ARG A 509 22.69 -38.44 -3.44
C ARG A 509 21.56 -38.70 -4.43
N SER A 510 21.79 -39.65 -5.31
CA SER A 510 20.75 -40.47 -5.90
C SER A 510 19.86 -41.08 -4.80
N THR A 511 18.59 -40.68 -4.74
CA THR A 511 17.53 -41.47 -4.10
C THR A 511 16.43 -41.69 -5.11
N SER A 512 16.41 -42.92 -5.63
CA SER A 512 15.39 -43.47 -6.49
C SER A 512 14.05 -43.55 -5.77
N TYR A 513 13.04 -42.85 -6.29
CA TYR A 513 11.65 -43.07 -5.96
C TYR A 513 11.09 -44.16 -6.87
N ARG A 514 10.68 -45.30 -6.31
CA ARG A 514 9.84 -46.31 -6.98
C ARG A 514 8.46 -46.33 -6.31
N PRO A 515 7.36 -46.38 -7.09
CA PRO A 515 6.02 -46.56 -6.56
C PRO A 515 5.69 -48.06 -6.50
N ASP A 516 5.19 -48.53 -5.37
CA ASP A 516 4.51 -49.83 -5.31
C ASP A 516 3.00 -49.61 -5.37
N ALA A 517 2.42 -50.16 -6.43
CA ALA A 517 1.01 -50.47 -6.57
C ALA A 517 0.87 -51.98 -6.70
N ALA A 518 -0.04 -52.59 -5.92
CA ALA A 518 -0.90 -53.69 -6.34
C ALA A 518 -1.80 -54.17 -5.18
N ASP A 519 -3.12 -54.11 -5.41
CA ASP A 519 -4.14 -55.17 -5.26
C ASP A 519 -4.02 -56.17 -4.10
N GLY A 520 -5.06 -56.54 -3.35
CA GLY A 520 -6.50 -56.46 -3.56
C GLY A 520 -7.20 -57.65 -2.85
N ARG A 521 -8.54 -57.61 -2.80
CA ARG A 521 -9.53 -58.60 -2.31
C ARG A 521 -9.93 -58.45 -0.82
N SER A 522 -11.13 -57.93 -0.53
CA SER A 522 -12.48 -58.52 -0.68
C SER A 522 -12.76 -59.65 0.30
N THR A 523 -13.63 -59.39 1.28
CA THR A 523 -14.84 -60.18 1.55
C THR A 523 -15.77 -59.41 2.48
N ALA A 524 -17.00 -59.20 2.03
CA ALA A 524 -18.13 -58.78 2.83
C ALA A 524 -18.82 -60.01 3.45
N VAL A 525 -19.29 -59.92 4.69
CA VAL A 525 -20.38 -60.76 5.22
C VAL A 525 -21.30 -59.88 6.09
N ARG A 526 -22.59 -60.15 5.93
CA ARG A 526 -23.79 -59.41 6.36
C ARG A 526 -24.18 -59.65 7.84
N SER A 527 -25.00 -58.69 8.31
CA SER A 527 -26.24 -58.82 9.12
C SER A 527 -26.19 -59.43 10.52
N ALA A 528 -26.71 -58.69 11.51
CA ALA A 528 -27.98 -59.01 12.17
C ALA A 528 -28.42 -57.88 13.14
N ASP A 529 -29.73 -57.84 13.33
CA ASP A 529 -30.61 -56.83 13.93
C ASP A 529 -30.54 -56.64 15.47
N ALA A 530 -31.36 -55.68 15.92
CA ALA A 530 -32.09 -55.62 17.20
C ALA A 530 -31.29 -55.09 18.43
N LEU A 531 -31.79 -54.22 19.32
CA LEU A 531 -33.14 -53.72 19.66
C LEU A 531 -33.00 -52.48 20.59
N ASN A 532 -34.05 -51.64 20.61
CA ASN A 532 -34.61 -50.82 21.72
C ASN A 532 -33.74 -50.64 23.00
N GLY A 533 -33.56 -49.45 23.59
CA GLY A 533 -34.56 -48.40 23.89
C GLY A 533 -34.61 -48.17 25.41
N GLY A 534 -34.78 -46.93 25.87
CA GLY A 534 -35.24 -46.62 27.23
C GLY A 534 -34.30 -45.81 28.14
N THR A 535 -34.59 -44.50 28.22
CA THR A 535 -34.70 -43.67 29.45
C THR A 535 -33.75 -43.91 30.63
N ALA A 536 -32.89 -42.94 30.92
CA ALA A 536 -33.05 -41.96 32.02
C ALA A 536 -31.97 -40.88 31.89
#